data_AF-A0A2G1QGX0-F1
#
_entry.id   AF-A0A2G1QGX0-F1
#
_cell.length_a   1.000
_cell.length_b   1.000
_cell.length_c   1.000
_cell.angle_alpha   90.00
_cell.angle_beta   90.00
_cell.angle_gamma   90.00
#
_symmetry.space_group_name_H-M   'P 1'
#
loop_
_entity.id
_entity.type
_entity.pdbx_description
1 polymer ?
#
loop_
_entity_poly.entity_id
_entity_poly.type
_entity_poly.pdbx_seq_one_letter_code
_entity_poly.pdbx_strand_id
1 'polypeptide(L)'
;MKDTRKALKPMLLEWIEKGREAAAAPFAPEALRKVMSEMSKQGFSELRISPALPVDVRKTETAKAGRLFLDREGIENGWESASMPTDERLNPSRMSGEFYDLVIQIKP
;
A
#
# COMPACT_ATOMS: atom_id res chain seq x y z
N MET A 1 15.65 25.04 -23.62
CA MET A 1 15.63 23.63 -23.12
C MET A 1 15.79 23.46 -21.60
N LYS A 2 16.43 24.39 -20.86
CA LYS A 2 16.49 24.33 -19.38
C LYS A 2 15.13 24.68 -18.72
N ASP A 3 14.34 25.54 -19.34
CA ASP A 3 13.08 26.04 -18.76
C ASP A 3 11.92 25.04 -18.88
N THR A 4 11.88 24.27 -19.97
CA THR A 4 10.89 23.18 -20.17
C THR A 4 11.04 22.09 -19.10
N ARG A 5 12.27 21.72 -18.70
CA ARG A 5 12.51 20.74 -17.63
C ARG A 5 12.09 21.26 -16.25
N LYS A 6 12.27 22.55 -15.98
CA LYS A 6 11.82 23.19 -14.73
C LYS A 6 10.30 23.23 -14.63
N ALA A 7 9.60 23.43 -15.74
CA ALA A 7 8.13 23.43 -15.81
C ALA A 7 7.50 22.02 -15.74
N LEU A 8 8.15 21.00 -16.31
CA LEU A 8 7.63 19.63 -16.33
C LEU A 8 7.85 18.87 -15.01
N LYS A 9 8.88 19.23 -14.24
CA LYS A 9 9.20 18.54 -12.98
C LYS A 9 8.05 18.56 -11.96
N PRO A 10 7.39 19.71 -11.66
CA PRO A 10 6.25 19.73 -10.76
C PRO A 10 5.09 18.85 -11.24
N MET A 11 4.77 18.89 -12.54
CA MET A 11 3.72 18.05 -13.12
C MET A 11 4.04 16.56 -12.92
N LEU A 12 5.25 16.13 -13.25
CA LEU A 12 5.65 14.72 -13.06
C LEU A 12 5.54 14.28 -11.60
N LEU A 13 5.93 15.13 -10.65
CA LEU A 13 5.79 14.83 -9.22
C LEU A 13 4.32 14.69 -8.80
N GLU A 14 3.44 15.55 -9.31
CA GLU A 14 2.00 15.44 -9.07
C GLU A 14 1.42 14.13 -9.61
N TRP A 15 1.82 13.72 -10.82
CA TRP A 15 1.38 12.46 -11.42
C TRP A 15 1.90 11.24 -10.66
N ILE A 16 3.14 11.29 -10.16
CA ILE A 16 3.71 10.25 -9.29
C ILE A 16 2.89 10.14 -8.01
N GLU A 17 2.54 11.26 -7.38
CA GLU A 17 1.77 11.24 -6.13
C GLU A 17 0.35 10.69 -6.35
N LYS A 18 -0.33 11.09 -7.42
CA LYS A 18 -1.62 10.50 -7.82
C LYS A 18 -1.52 9.00 -8.04
N GLY A 19 -0.45 8.54 -8.68
CA GLY A 19 -0.17 7.12 -8.88
C GLY A 19 -0.02 6.36 -7.55
N ARG A 20 0.67 6.94 -6.56
CA ARG A 20 0.82 6.35 -5.22
C ARG A 20 -0.50 6.30 -4.47
N GLU A 21 -1.30 7.36 -4.53
CA GLU A 21 -2.64 7.37 -3.91
C GLU A 21 -3.55 6.29 -4.51
N ALA A 22 -3.55 6.14 -5.84
CA ALA A 22 -4.32 5.09 -6.50
C ALA A 22 -3.84 3.69 -6.07
N ALA A 23 -2.53 3.47 -5.96
CA ALA A 23 -1.97 2.22 -5.46
C ALA A 23 -2.30 1.95 -3.98
N ALA A 24 -2.63 3.00 -3.22
CA ALA A 24 -3.00 2.93 -1.81
C ALA A 24 -4.49 2.63 -1.57
N ALA A 25 -5.31 2.50 -2.63
CA ALA A 25 -6.74 2.23 -2.51
C ALA A 25 -7.11 1.03 -1.60
N PRO A 26 -6.37 -0.11 -1.57
CA PRO A 26 -6.67 -1.22 -0.67
C PRO A 26 -6.56 -0.90 0.82
N PHE A 27 -5.85 0.18 1.18
CA PHE A 27 -5.66 0.62 2.56
C PHE A 27 -6.73 1.61 3.01
N ALA A 28 -7.69 1.97 2.16
CA ALA A 28 -8.78 2.86 2.54
C ALA A 28 -9.62 2.23 3.67
N PRO A 29 -10.08 3.02 4.67
CA PRO A 29 -10.87 2.51 5.80
C PRO A 29 -12.02 1.58 5.42
N GLU A 30 -12.70 1.89 4.31
CA GLU A 30 -13.89 1.15 3.87
C GLU A 30 -13.52 -0.21 3.28
N ALA A 31 -12.38 -0.28 2.60
CA ALA A 31 -11.81 -1.54 2.12
C ALA A 31 -11.35 -2.41 3.29
N LEU A 32 -10.62 -1.81 4.25
CA LEU A 32 -10.15 -2.49 5.47
C LEU A 32 -11.31 -3.09 6.26
N ARG A 33 -12.35 -2.29 6.53
CA ARG A 33 -13.54 -2.73 7.28
C ARG A 33 -14.19 -3.94 6.63
N LYS A 34 -14.36 -3.92 5.30
CA LYS A 34 -14.98 -5.02 4.56
C LYS A 34 -14.16 -6.30 4.69
N VAL A 35 -12.87 -6.24 4.37
CA VAL A 35 -12.00 -7.43 4.35
C VAL A 35 -11.84 -7.99 5.76
N MET A 36 -11.65 -7.14 6.78
CA MET A 36 -11.55 -7.59 8.17
C MET A 36 -12.82 -8.31 8.65
N SER A 37 -14.01 -7.80 8.28
CA SER A 37 -15.28 -8.44 8.63
C SER A 37 -15.44 -9.82 7.97
N GLU A 38 -14.92 -10.00 6.76
CA GLU A 38 -14.95 -11.28 6.05
C GLU A 38 -13.91 -12.27 6.60
N MET A 39 -12.72 -11.78 6.97
CA MET A 39 -11.64 -12.61 7.52
C MET A 39 -11.95 -13.11 8.94
N SER A 40 -12.52 -12.26 9.79
CA SER A 40 -12.88 -12.66 11.16
C SER A 40 -13.95 -13.76 11.18
N LYS A 41 -14.94 -13.69 10.28
CA LYS A 41 -15.97 -14.74 10.11
C LYS A 41 -15.39 -16.10 9.70
N GLN A 42 -14.23 -16.08 9.04
CA GLN A 42 -13.53 -17.29 8.62
C GLN A 42 -12.52 -17.79 9.66
N GLY A 43 -12.40 -17.10 10.80
CA GLY A 43 -11.50 -17.50 11.89
C GLY A 43 -10.04 -17.15 11.65
N PHE A 44 -9.73 -16.23 10.72
CA PHE A 44 -8.37 -15.75 10.54
C PHE A 44 -7.94 -14.84 11.69
N SER A 45 -6.70 -15.01 12.15
CA SER A 45 -6.07 -14.18 13.18
C SER A 45 -5.16 -13.09 12.61
N GLU A 46 -4.88 -13.11 11.31
CA GLU A 46 -3.95 -12.18 10.66
C GLU A 46 -4.43 -11.86 9.23
N LEU A 47 -4.26 -10.60 8.82
CA LEU A 47 -4.50 -10.11 7.47
C LEU A 47 -3.27 -9.32 6.99
N ARG A 48 -2.78 -9.63 5.78
CA ARG A 48 -1.73 -8.86 5.10
C ARG A 48 -2.29 -8.19 3.86
N ILE A 49 -2.03 -6.90 3.71
CA ILE A 49 -2.51 -6.09 2.58
C ILE A 49 -1.31 -5.46 1.88
N SER A 50 -1.19 -5.72 0.59
CA SER A 50 -0.13 -5.21 -0.27
C SER A 50 -0.67 -4.16 -1.26
N PRO A 51 0.14 -3.16 -1.66
CA PRO A 51 -0.21 -2.29 -2.77
C PRO A 51 -0.25 -3.07 -4.10
N ALA A 52 -1.04 -2.59 -5.05
CA ALA A 52 -1.17 -3.22 -6.36
C ALA A 52 0.12 -3.13 -7.23
N LEU A 53 1.02 -2.21 -6.89
CA LEU A 53 2.29 -1.97 -7.57
C LEU A 53 3.41 -1.88 -6.53
N PRO A 54 4.68 -2.19 -6.89
CA PRO A 54 5.80 -2.15 -5.97
C PRO A 54 6.22 -0.71 -5.66
N VAL A 55 5.40 -0.03 -4.86
CA VAL A 55 5.58 1.38 -4.49
C VAL A 55 5.38 1.54 -2.98
N ASP A 56 6.16 2.42 -2.37
CA ASP A 56 5.94 2.81 -0.98
C ASP A 56 4.71 3.73 -0.87
N VAL A 57 3.64 3.21 -0.29
CA VAL A 57 2.38 3.93 -0.05
C VAL A 57 2.25 4.48 1.38
N ARG A 58 3.22 4.25 2.29
CA ARG A 58 3.06 4.57 3.72
C ARG A 58 2.80 6.05 4.02
N LYS A 59 3.20 6.93 3.11
CA LYS A 59 3.08 8.39 3.24
C LYS A 59 1.85 8.97 2.54
N THR A 60 1.07 8.16 1.83
CA THR A 60 -0.16 8.60 1.18
C THR A 60 -1.24 8.92 2.22
N GLU A 61 -2.14 9.84 1.88
CA GLU A 61 -3.30 10.20 2.69
C GLU A 61 -4.23 8.99 2.86
N THR A 62 -4.40 8.18 1.82
CA THR A 62 -5.21 6.96 1.90
C THR A 62 -4.66 5.97 2.92
N ALA A 63 -3.34 5.70 2.90
CA ALA A 63 -2.72 4.78 3.85
C ALA A 63 -2.73 5.32 5.28
N LYS A 64 -2.52 6.64 5.47
CA LYS A 64 -2.66 7.30 6.77
C LYS A 64 -4.07 7.19 7.32
N ALA A 65 -5.09 7.44 6.49
CA ALA A 65 -6.49 7.33 6.87
C ALA A 65 -6.85 5.90 7.30
N GLY A 66 -6.39 4.89 6.55
CA GLY A 66 -6.52 3.49 6.92
C GLY A 66 -5.92 3.17 8.28
N ARG A 67 -4.69 3.63 8.53
CA ARG A 67 -4.00 3.39 9.80
C ARG A 67 -4.69 4.07 10.98
N LEU A 68 -5.10 5.34 10.82
CA LEU A 68 -5.89 6.05 11.83
C LEU A 68 -7.22 5.35 12.13
N PHE A 69 -7.85 4.75 11.12
CA PHE A 69 -9.03 3.94 11.31
C PHE A 69 -8.74 2.70 12.17
N LEU A 70 -7.70 1.93 11.86
CA LEU A 70 -7.31 0.74 12.64
C LEU A 70 -6.96 1.10 14.09
N ASP A 71 -6.23 2.19 14.29
CA ASP A 71 -5.84 2.66 15.62
C ASP A 71 -7.07 3.05 16.45
N ARG A 72 -8.08 3.70 15.84
CA ARG A 72 -9.35 4.06 16.51
C ARG A 72 -10.19 2.85 16.91
N GLU A 73 -10.16 1.80 16.11
CA GLU A 73 -10.86 0.53 16.38
C GLU A 73 -10.06 -0.37 17.34
N GLY A 74 -8.88 0.06 17.81
CA GLY A 74 -8.03 -0.70 18.72
C GLY A 74 -7.39 -1.94 18.08
N ILE A 75 -7.26 -1.95 16.76
CA ILE A 75 -6.71 -3.06 15.98
C ILE A 75 -5.19 -2.92 15.89
N GLU A 76 -4.49 -3.99 16.24
CA GLU A 76 -3.04 -4.04 16.16
C GLU A 76 -2.58 -4.15 14.69
N ASN A 77 -1.68 -3.26 14.30
CA ASN A 77 -1.24 -3.12 12.91
C ASN A 77 0.24 -2.72 12.80
N GLY A 78 0.90 -3.12 11.72
CA GLY A 78 2.31 -2.81 11.45
C GLY A 78 2.66 -2.90 9.96
N TRP A 79 3.73 -2.21 9.55
CA TRP A 79 4.25 -2.32 8.18
C TRP A 79 5.43 -3.29 8.14
N GLU A 80 5.37 -4.27 7.24
CA GLU A 80 6.47 -5.19 6.96
C GLU A 80 7.06 -4.91 5.57
N SER A 81 8.39 -5.00 5.44
CA SER A 81 9.03 -4.94 4.13
C SER A 81 8.81 -6.26 3.39
N ALA A 82 8.32 -6.16 2.17
CA ALA A 82 8.13 -7.31 1.29
C ALA A 82 9.00 -7.14 0.04
N SER A 83 9.68 -8.23 -0.33
CA SER A 83 10.38 -8.34 -1.60
C SER A 83 9.45 -8.95 -2.65
N MET A 84 9.41 -8.35 -3.84
CA MET A 84 8.82 -9.03 -5.00
C MET A 84 9.53 -10.38 -5.18
N PRO A 85 8.80 -11.50 -5.32
CA PRO A 85 9.43 -12.71 -5.85
C PRO A 85 9.90 -12.39 -7.26
N THR A 86 11.21 -12.25 -7.43
CA THR A 86 11.83 -12.18 -8.75
C THR A 86 11.63 -13.55 -9.40
N ASP A 87 10.66 -13.62 -10.32
CA ASP A 87 10.57 -14.76 -11.21
C ASP A 87 11.77 -14.72 -12.16
N GLU A 88 12.90 -15.27 -11.69
CA GLU A 88 14.18 -15.30 -12.40
C GLU A 88 14.07 -16.01 -13.76
N ARG A 89 12.99 -16.74 -14.02
CA ARG A 89 12.84 -17.55 -15.24
C ARG A 89 12.13 -16.85 -16.39
N LEU A 90 11.44 -15.72 -16.19
CA LEU A 90 10.53 -15.20 -17.22
C LEU A 90 10.67 -13.72 -17.61
N ASN A 91 11.35 -12.84 -16.85
CA ASN A 91 11.57 -11.47 -17.36
C ASN A 91 12.59 -10.64 -16.56
N PRO A 92 13.76 -10.28 -17.13
CA PRO A 92 14.73 -9.39 -16.48
C PRO A 92 14.26 -7.93 -16.37
N SER A 93 13.07 -7.60 -16.88
CA SER A 93 12.48 -6.25 -16.84
C SER A 93 11.45 -6.03 -15.73
N ARG A 94 11.15 -7.05 -14.90
CA ARG A 94 10.36 -6.86 -13.68
C ARG A 94 11.24 -6.14 -12.66
N MET A 95 10.97 -4.85 -12.48
CA MET A 95 11.66 -4.01 -11.49
C MET A 95 11.72 -4.74 -10.15
N SER A 96 12.94 -5.00 -9.67
CA SER A 96 13.16 -5.20 -8.25
C SER A 96 12.72 -3.92 -7.55
N GLY A 97 11.80 -4.06 -6.60
CA GLY A 97 11.29 -2.94 -5.83
C GLY A 97 10.91 -3.46 -4.45
N GLU A 98 11.38 -2.76 -3.42
CA GLU A 98 10.87 -2.94 -2.08
C GLU A 98 9.48 -2.32 -2.02
N PHE A 99 8.52 -3.08 -1.53
CA PHE A 99 7.22 -2.56 -1.16
C PHE A 99 6.89 -2.95 0.27
N TYR A 100 5.82 -2.38 0.79
CA TYR A 100 5.45 -2.56 2.19
C TYR A 100 4.05 -3.16 2.28
N ASP A 101 3.94 -4.18 3.11
CA ASP A 101 2.68 -4.82 3.44
C ASP A 101 2.18 -4.28 4.77
N LEU A 102 0.89 -3.93 4.83
CA LEU A 102 0.23 -3.65 6.10
C LEU A 102 -0.23 -4.98 6.68
N VAL A 103 0.38 -5.36 7.80
CA VAL A 103 -0.01 -6.52 8.60
C VAL A 103 -0.98 -6.06 9.68
N ILE A 104 -2.10 -6.74 9.79
CA ILE A 104 -3.18 -6.47 10.73
C ILE A 104 -3.42 -7.74 11.54
N GLN A 105 -3.28 -7.65 12.85
CA GLN A 105 -3.56 -8.75 13.77
C GLN A 105 -5.01 -8.66 14.21
N ILE A 106 -5.78 -9.70 13.89
CA ILE A 106 -7.20 -9.83 14.24
C ILE A 106 -7.25 -10.60 15.57
N LYS A 107 -7.60 -9.91 16.65
CA LYS A 107 -7.81 -10.57 17.94
C LYS A 107 -9.09 -11.42 17.87
N PRO A 108 -9.04 -12.68 18.34
CA PRO A 108 -10.21 -13.55 18.39
C PRO A 108 -11.30 -13.02 19.33
#